data_AF-A0A059D3P9-F1
#
_entry.id   AF-A0A059D3P9-F1
#
_cell.length_a   1.000
_cell.length_b   1.000
_cell.length_c   1.000
_cell.angle_alpha   90.00
_cell.angle_beta   90.00
_cell.angle_gamma   90.00
#
_symmetry.space_group_name_H-M   'P 1'
#
loop_
_entity.id
_entity.type
_entity.pdbx_description
1 polymer ?
#
loop_
_entity_poly.entity_id
_entity_poly.type
_entity_poly.pdbx_seq_one_letter_code
_entity_poly.pdbx_strand_id
1 'polypeptide(L)'
;MERLPSEIGNLPSLKDLDLTATSISDLPESVRNLSSLQCLGLGDCHELWLLPELPSSLQGLDLCKSDKLRSLPKLPSSLQRLGIMSCKELQSLPELPLSLQYLDLRECHKLQSLPELPSGLTFLRITCKSFELPQIFSLIHLEDLILEVIHLPEDICELPSIPLKLCFEELDGLTYLKIEGLTHLEELSIKKCSSIKTLSLSGLIHLKRLRIEHCDSLAKIEGYDKLESLEVIFLSECKCLKKFTASKCGNLVELQGLDGMKLLEELDFTGCKSMETLPDLTGCKKLRSLRLQDCKKLAQFRGHEMLNLTYLDISGCDSLEAIPNLSGCDSLEELDFTGCKSMETLLDLTRCKKLRSLRVQDCKKLAQLRGLETLNLTYLDISGCDSLEAIPNLSGTHVYRNYELRPCF
;
A
#
# COMPACT_ATOMS: atom_id res chain seq x y z
N MET A 1 -39.64 17.02 -3.64
CA MET A 1 -39.86 18.33 -4.30
C MET A 1 -39.31 18.19 -5.70
N GLU A 2 -40.13 18.46 -6.73
CA GLU A 2 -39.74 18.22 -8.14
C GLU A 2 -39.09 19.43 -8.83
N ARG A 3 -39.38 20.64 -8.32
CA ARG A 3 -38.88 21.92 -8.84
C ARG A 3 -38.64 22.91 -7.71
N LEU A 4 -37.63 23.75 -7.90
CA LEU A 4 -37.34 24.87 -7.02
C LEU A 4 -38.08 26.13 -7.52
N PRO A 5 -38.74 26.91 -6.66
CA PRO A 5 -39.43 28.14 -7.05
C PRO A 5 -38.44 29.20 -7.55
N SER A 6 -38.84 30.03 -8.52
CA SER A 6 -37.97 31.05 -9.10
C SER A 6 -37.62 32.16 -8.10
N GLU A 7 -38.42 32.33 -7.04
CA GLU A 7 -38.19 33.26 -5.94
C GLU A 7 -36.89 33.00 -5.18
N ILE A 8 -36.30 31.80 -5.30
CA ILE A 8 -34.98 31.50 -4.71
C ILE A 8 -33.93 32.54 -5.12
N GLY A 9 -33.98 33.02 -6.37
CA GLY A 9 -33.02 34.00 -6.90
C GLY A 9 -33.07 35.37 -6.20
N ASN A 10 -34.06 35.61 -5.33
CA ASN A 10 -34.21 36.84 -4.55
C ASN A 10 -33.54 36.75 -3.17
N LEU A 11 -32.68 35.76 -2.93
CA LEU A 11 -31.95 35.57 -1.67
C LEU A 11 -30.49 36.03 -1.79
N PRO A 12 -30.19 37.33 -1.70
CA PRO A 12 -28.86 37.88 -1.98
C PRO A 12 -27.78 37.48 -0.98
N SER A 13 -28.17 36.94 0.19
CA SER A 13 -27.26 36.52 1.26
C SER A 13 -27.12 35.00 1.36
N LEU A 14 -27.81 34.22 0.51
CA LEU A 14 -27.71 32.77 0.52
C LEU A 14 -26.31 32.35 0.10
N LYS A 15 -25.61 31.61 0.95
CA LYS A 15 -24.24 31.12 0.72
C LYS A 15 -24.21 29.65 0.35
N ASP A 16 -25.09 28.86 0.95
CA ASP A 16 -25.13 27.42 0.77
C ASP A 16 -26.55 27.02 0.40
N LEU A 17 -26.69 26.29 -0.70
CA LEU A 17 -27.95 25.71 -1.14
C LEU A 17 -27.72 24.21 -1.31
N ASP A 18 -28.22 23.43 -0.36
CA ASP A 18 -28.14 21.97 -0.42
C ASP A 18 -29.51 21.40 -0.80
N LEU A 19 -29.56 20.74 -1.94
CA LEU A 19 -30.71 20.03 -2.50
C LEU A 19 -30.38 18.55 -2.67
N THR A 20 -29.36 18.04 -1.97
CA THR A 20 -28.93 16.65 -2.04
C THR A 20 -30.07 15.69 -1.66
N ALA A 21 -30.15 14.55 -2.36
CA ALA A 21 -31.17 13.52 -2.19
C ALA A 21 -32.61 14.04 -2.36
N THR A 22 -32.80 15.04 -3.22
CA THR A 22 -34.13 15.51 -3.63
C THR A 22 -34.50 15.00 -5.02
N SER A 23 -35.81 14.93 -5.30
CA SER A 23 -36.34 14.52 -6.62
C SER A 23 -36.36 15.67 -7.64
N ILE A 24 -35.45 16.64 -7.51
CA ILE A 24 -35.45 17.82 -8.37
C ILE A 24 -35.03 17.44 -9.79
N SER A 25 -35.76 17.94 -10.78
CA SER A 25 -35.52 17.63 -12.20
C SER A 25 -34.80 18.75 -12.95
N ASP A 26 -35.03 20.00 -12.55
CA ASP A 26 -34.41 21.20 -13.10
C ASP A 26 -34.26 22.28 -12.00
N LEU A 27 -33.37 23.25 -12.26
CA LEU A 27 -33.25 24.48 -11.47
C LEU A 27 -33.80 25.67 -12.28
N PRO A 28 -34.46 26.64 -11.63
CA PRO A 28 -34.93 27.84 -12.31
C PRO A 28 -33.76 28.75 -12.72
N GLU A 29 -33.90 29.43 -13.86
CA GLU A 29 -32.91 30.40 -14.37
C GLU A 29 -32.52 31.49 -13.37
N SER A 30 -33.38 31.78 -12.40
CA SER A 30 -33.10 32.77 -11.35
C SER A 30 -31.99 32.35 -10.38
N VAL A 31 -31.56 31.08 -10.37
CA VAL A 31 -30.42 30.60 -9.57
C VAL A 31 -29.13 31.38 -9.89
N ARG A 32 -28.95 31.84 -11.13
CA ARG A 32 -27.81 32.69 -11.52
C ARG A 32 -27.72 34.02 -10.77
N ASN A 33 -28.84 34.49 -10.19
CA ASN A 33 -28.91 35.76 -9.45
C ASN A 33 -28.42 35.64 -8.00
N LEU A 34 -28.13 34.43 -7.52
CA LEU A 34 -27.64 34.18 -6.15
C LEU A 34 -26.18 34.62 -5.99
N SER A 35 -25.96 35.93 -5.93
CA SER A 35 -24.63 36.57 -5.96
C SER A 35 -23.71 36.26 -4.77
N SER A 36 -24.24 35.69 -3.69
CA SER A 36 -23.45 35.25 -2.52
C SER A 36 -23.30 33.73 -2.44
N LEU A 37 -23.88 32.96 -3.37
CA LEU A 37 -23.86 31.50 -3.29
C LEU A 37 -22.45 30.98 -3.54
N GLN A 38 -21.94 30.21 -2.59
CA GLN A 38 -20.61 29.62 -2.57
C GLN A 38 -20.67 28.11 -2.80
N CYS A 39 -21.67 27.42 -2.26
CA CYS A 39 -21.83 25.97 -2.44
C CYS A 39 -23.24 25.61 -2.91
N LEU A 40 -23.30 24.74 -3.93
CA LEU A 40 -24.54 24.16 -4.46
C LEU A 40 -24.43 22.64 -4.41
N GLY A 41 -25.22 22.02 -3.53
CA GLY A 41 -25.35 20.58 -3.39
C GLY A 41 -26.52 20.05 -4.20
N LEU A 42 -26.26 19.16 -5.15
CA LEU A 42 -27.23 18.47 -6.00
C LEU A 42 -26.90 16.97 -6.08
N GLY A 43 -26.26 16.44 -5.03
CA GLY A 43 -25.93 15.02 -4.95
C GLY A 43 -27.19 14.16 -4.87
N ASP A 44 -27.18 12.93 -5.37
CA ASP A 44 -28.28 11.97 -5.30
C ASP A 44 -29.61 12.48 -5.91
N CYS A 45 -29.51 13.46 -6.82
CA CYS A 45 -30.64 14.02 -7.58
C CYS A 45 -30.83 13.25 -8.91
N HIS A 46 -31.34 12.02 -8.84
CA HIS A 46 -31.43 11.11 -10.00
C HIS A 46 -32.29 11.62 -11.17
N GLU A 47 -33.19 12.58 -10.91
CA GLU A 47 -34.09 13.16 -11.93
C GLU A 47 -33.51 14.41 -12.61
N LEU A 48 -32.39 14.94 -12.11
CA LEU A 48 -31.76 16.14 -12.63
C LEU A 48 -31.19 15.88 -14.03
N TRP A 49 -31.72 16.58 -15.03
CA TRP A 49 -31.32 16.39 -16.44
C TRP A 49 -30.70 17.63 -17.08
N LEU A 50 -30.87 18.82 -16.48
CA LEU A 50 -30.35 20.08 -16.97
C LEU A 50 -30.02 21.06 -15.83
N LEU A 51 -28.98 21.87 -16.02
CA LEU A 51 -28.65 23.02 -15.15
C LEU A 51 -28.74 24.33 -15.95
N PRO A 52 -29.30 25.40 -15.37
CA PRO A 52 -29.25 26.76 -15.92
C PRO A 52 -27.84 27.36 -15.75
N GLU A 53 -27.66 28.62 -16.16
CA GLU A 53 -26.44 29.37 -15.81
C GLU A 53 -26.22 29.40 -14.28
N LEU A 54 -24.99 29.12 -13.85
CA LEU A 54 -24.62 29.10 -12.45
C LEU A 54 -24.14 30.49 -11.98
N PRO A 55 -24.36 30.85 -10.69
CA PRO A 55 -23.92 32.13 -10.16
C PRO A 55 -22.39 32.26 -10.18
N SER A 56 -21.90 33.47 -10.49
CA SER A 56 -20.46 33.74 -10.61
C SER A 56 -19.69 33.66 -9.30
N SER A 57 -20.36 33.63 -8.15
CA SER A 57 -19.76 33.47 -6.83
C SER A 57 -19.50 32.01 -6.44
N LEU A 58 -20.02 31.05 -7.21
CA LEU A 58 -20.04 29.63 -6.83
C LEU A 58 -18.63 29.03 -6.80
N GLN A 59 -18.23 28.50 -5.64
CA GLN A 59 -16.93 27.89 -5.39
C GLN A 59 -16.99 26.36 -5.38
N GLY A 60 -18.13 25.78 -4.98
CA GLY A 60 -18.34 24.33 -4.92
C GLY A 60 -19.63 23.91 -5.58
N LEU A 61 -19.53 22.88 -6.44
CA LEU A 61 -20.67 22.23 -7.08
C LEU A 61 -20.57 20.72 -6.88
N ASP A 62 -21.58 20.13 -6.25
CA ASP A 62 -21.70 18.69 -6.09
C ASP A 62 -22.89 18.18 -6.92
N LEU A 63 -22.62 17.30 -7.86
CA LEU A 63 -23.58 16.65 -8.75
C LEU A 63 -23.52 15.12 -8.64
N CYS A 64 -22.91 14.58 -7.57
CA CYS A 64 -22.74 13.14 -7.41
C CYS A 64 -24.07 12.40 -7.63
N LYS A 65 -24.08 11.31 -8.39
CA LYS A 65 -25.26 10.47 -8.71
C LYS A 65 -26.41 11.21 -9.43
N SER A 66 -26.12 12.32 -10.12
CA SER A 66 -27.08 12.96 -11.04
C SER A 66 -27.16 12.20 -12.36
N ASP A 67 -27.77 11.01 -12.32
CA ASP A 67 -27.68 10.00 -13.38
C ASP A 67 -28.17 10.48 -14.77
N LYS A 68 -29.16 11.37 -14.84
CA LYS A 68 -29.76 11.84 -16.11
C LYS A 68 -29.07 13.04 -16.73
N LEU A 69 -28.10 13.65 -16.04
CA LEU A 69 -27.41 14.85 -16.50
C LEU A 69 -26.48 14.53 -17.67
N ARG A 70 -26.74 15.13 -18.84
CA ARG A 70 -25.99 14.83 -20.08
C ARG A 70 -24.84 15.79 -20.37
N SER A 71 -24.95 17.02 -19.88
CA SER A 71 -24.00 18.11 -20.12
C SER A 71 -24.08 19.15 -19.00
N LEU A 72 -23.00 19.91 -18.82
CA LEU A 72 -22.96 21.05 -17.89
C LEU A 72 -23.01 22.39 -18.64
N PRO A 73 -23.59 23.44 -18.04
CA PRO A 73 -23.44 24.80 -18.51
C PRO A 73 -21.99 25.25 -18.34
N LYS A 74 -21.66 26.44 -18.87
CA LYS A 74 -20.36 27.05 -18.60
C LYS A 74 -20.14 27.20 -17.09
N LEU A 75 -19.00 26.70 -16.62
CA LEU A 75 -18.66 26.75 -15.20
C LEU A 75 -18.19 28.17 -14.81
N PRO A 76 -18.54 28.66 -13.61
CA PRO A 76 -18.10 29.96 -13.14
C PRO A 76 -16.60 29.96 -12.86
N SER A 77 -15.93 31.09 -13.14
CA SER A 77 -14.47 31.23 -12.99
C SER A 77 -13.97 31.23 -11.54
N SER A 78 -14.88 31.20 -10.57
CA SER A 78 -14.60 31.10 -9.13
C SER A 78 -14.67 29.66 -8.61
N LEU A 79 -15.11 28.71 -9.44
CA LEU A 79 -15.33 27.32 -9.04
C LEU A 79 -13.98 26.68 -8.68
N GLN A 80 -13.89 26.17 -7.46
CA GLN A 80 -12.71 25.49 -6.91
C GLN A 80 -12.93 23.98 -6.77
N ARG A 81 -14.19 23.55 -6.58
CA ARG A 81 -14.53 22.14 -6.38
C ARG A 81 -15.69 21.71 -7.28
N LEU A 82 -15.48 20.61 -8.00
CA LEU A 82 -16.48 20.01 -8.86
C LEU A 82 -16.53 18.49 -8.62
N GLY A 83 -17.62 18.02 -8.02
CA GLY A 83 -17.90 16.59 -7.84
C GLY A 83 -18.97 16.13 -8.81
N ILE A 84 -18.66 15.16 -9.68
CA ILE A 84 -19.57 14.62 -10.69
C ILE A 84 -19.52 13.08 -10.67
N MET A 85 -19.34 12.49 -9.49
CA MET A 85 -19.25 11.03 -9.34
C MET A 85 -20.56 10.36 -9.78
N SER A 86 -20.49 9.21 -10.44
CA SER A 86 -21.64 8.39 -10.87
C SER A 86 -22.65 9.11 -11.76
N CYS A 87 -22.25 10.14 -12.51
CA CYS A 87 -23.12 10.74 -13.55
C CYS A 87 -23.07 9.91 -14.83
N LYS A 88 -23.94 8.90 -14.90
CA LYS A 88 -23.90 7.84 -15.93
C LYS A 88 -24.20 8.33 -17.35
N GLU A 89 -25.00 9.38 -17.52
CA GLU A 89 -25.38 9.92 -18.83
C GLU A 89 -24.51 11.08 -19.32
N LEU A 90 -23.54 11.53 -18.52
CA LEU A 90 -22.67 12.66 -18.87
C LEU A 90 -21.74 12.29 -20.03
N GLN A 91 -21.81 13.05 -21.13
CA GLN A 91 -21.07 12.73 -22.37
C GLN A 91 -19.82 13.58 -22.57
N SER A 92 -19.83 14.81 -22.05
CA SER A 92 -18.73 15.77 -22.19
C SER A 92 -18.71 16.76 -21.02
N LEU A 93 -17.56 17.39 -20.81
CA LEU A 93 -17.38 18.48 -19.87
C LEU A 93 -17.11 19.79 -20.64
N PRO A 94 -17.61 20.94 -20.15
CA PRO A 94 -17.21 22.25 -20.64
C PRO A 94 -15.75 22.54 -20.24
N GLU A 95 -15.20 23.67 -20.72
CA GLU A 95 -13.91 24.18 -20.24
C GLU A 95 -13.90 24.31 -18.72
N LEU A 96 -12.85 23.80 -18.10
CA LEU A 96 -12.67 23.85 -16.65
C LEU A 96 -12.04 25.18 -16.24
N PRO A 97 -12.51 25.83 -15.16
CA PRO A 97 -11.96 27.10 -14.73
C PRO A 97 -10.56 26.92 -14.11
N LEU A 98 -9.67 27.89 -14.33
CA LEU A 98 -8.30 27.87 -13.80
C LEU A 98 -8.22 27.83 -12.26
N SER A 99 -9.28 28.22 -11.57
CA SER A 99 -9.39 28.15 -10.11
C SER A 99 -9.69 26.76 -9.57
N LEU A 100 -10.02 25.79 -10.43
CA LEU A 100 -10.43 24.45 -10.02
C LEU A 100 -9.26 23.70 -9.38
N GLN A 101 -9.48 23.21 -8.17
CA GLN A 101 -8.50 22.47 -7.36
C GLN A 101 -8.91 21.01 -7.17
N TYR A 102 -10.22 20.73 -7.17
CA TYR A 102 -10.77 19.40 -6.94
C TYR A 102 -11.70 19.00 -8.08
N LEU A 103 -11.41 17.86 -8.71
CA LEU A 103 -12.25 17.25 -9.74
C LEU A 103 -12.43 15.74 -9.47
N ASP A 104 -13.68 15.31 -9.33
CA ASP A 104 -14.04 13.89 -9.20
C ASP A 104 -15.05 13.49 -10.29
N LEU A 105 -14.60 12.60 -11.18
CA LEU A 105 -15.34 12.08 -12.33
C LEU A 105 -15.49 10.55 -12.26
N ARG A 106 -15.47 9.99 -11.05
CA ARG A 106 -15.62 8.54 -10.85
C ARG A 106 -16.95 8.05 -11.42
N GLU A 107 -16.98 6.85 -11.98
CA GLU A 107 -18.17 6.19 -12.52
C GLU A 107 -18.89 6.99 -13.65
N CYS A 108 -18.23 7.97 -14.28
CA CYS A 108 -18.73 8.68 -15.46
C CYS A 108 -18.54 7.86 -16.75
N HIS A 109 -19.24 6.73 -16.88
CA HIS A 109 -18.95 5.73 -17.92
C HIS A 109 -19.23 6.15 -19.38
N LYS A 110 -20.01 7.20 -19.63
CA LYS A 110 -20.31 7.73 -20.98
C LYS A 110 -19.46 8.92 -21.40
N LEU A 111 -18.61 9.43 -20.51
CA LEU A 111 -17.73 10.55 -20.81
C LEU A 111 -16.69 10.09 -21.84
N GLN A 112 -16.55 10.80 -22.97
CA GLN A 112 -15.73 10.36 -24.12
C GLN A 112 -14.34 10.98 -24.20
N SER A 113 -14.18 12.21 -23.71
CA SER A 113 -12.88 12.87 -23.52
C SER A 113 -12.89 13.78 -22.29
N LEU A 114 -11.69 14.14 -21.82
CA LEU A 114 -11.50 15.21 -20.84
C LEU A 114 -11.05 16.50 -21.56
N PRO A 115 -11.55 17.67 -21.15
CA PRO A 115 -11.00 18.96 -21.56
C PRO A 115 -9.60 19.15 -20.95
N GLU A 116 -8.92 20.24 -21.32
CA GLU A 116 -7.66 20.62 -20.65
C GLU A 116 -7.87 20.77 -19.14
N LEU A 117 -7.00 20.11 -18.37
CA LEU A 117 -7.03 20.16 -16.92
C LEU A 117 -6.27 21.40 -16.42
N PRO A 118 -6.82 22.17 -15.47
CA PRO A 118 -6.17 23.37 -14.97
C PRO A 118 -4.95 23.02 -14.11
N SER A 119 -3.86 23.76 -14.27
CA SER A 119 -2.59 23.48 -13.57
C SER A 119 -2.66 23.61 -12.04
N GLY A 120 -3.65 24.33 -11.52
CA GLY A 120 -3.92 24.47 -10.08
C GLY A 120 -4.62 23.27 -9.43
N LEU A 121 -4.89 22.21 -10.20
CA LEU A 121 -5.57 21.01 -9.69
C LEU A 121 -4.68 20.26 -8.70
N THR A 122 -5.20 20.04 -7.49
CA THR A 122 -4.51 19.30 -6.42
C THR A 122 -5.07 17.89 -6.24
N PHE A 123 -6.33 17.67 -6.61
CA PHE A 123 -7.01 16.39 -6.53
C PHE A 123 -7.71 16.05 -7.86
N LEU A 124 -7.42 14.87 -8.39
CA LEU A 124 -8.06 14.33 -9.58
C LEU A 124 -8.47 12.87 -9.34
N ARG A 125 -9.77 12.59 -9.46
CA ARG A 125 -10.28 11.21 -9.55
C ARG A 125 -11.00 11.01 -10.87
N ILE A 126 -10.59 9.99 -11.63
CA ILE A 126 -11.12 9.71 -12.96
C ILE A 126 -11.30 8.21 -13.21
N THR A 127 -12.33 7.87 -13.98
CA THR A 127 -12.53 6.51 -14.49
C THR A 127 -12.11 6.44 -15.96
N CYS A 128 -10.98 5.81 -16.29
CA CYS A 128 -10.50 5.69 -17.68
C CYS A 128 -11.05 4.42 -18.34
N LYS A 129 -12.26 4.50 -18.91
CA LYS A 129 -12.76 3.43 -19.80
C LYS A 129 -12.38 3.65 -21.28
N SER A 130 -11.90 4.84 -21.67
CA SER A 130 -11.55 5.15 -23.07
C SER A 130 -10.67 6.39 -23.29
N PHE A 131 -10.14 7.03 -22.24
CA PHE A 131 -9.36 8.27 -22.40
C PHE A 131 -7.87 7.96 -22.55
N GLU A 132 -7.23 8.60 -23.54
CA GLU A 132 -5.84 9.04 -23.35
C GLU A 132 -5.87 10.03 -22.18
N LEU A 133 -4.99 9.85 -21.20
CA LEU A 133 -4.88 10.83 -20.13
C LEU A 133 -4.40 12.13 -20.79
N PRO A 134 -5.12 13.27 -20.64
CA PRO A 134 -4.60 14.55 -21.08
C PRO A 134 -3.28 14.83 -20.34
N GLN A 135 -2.53 15.85 -20.76
CA GLN A 135 -1.17 16.22 -20.29
C GLN A 135 -1.03 16.35 -18.74
N ILE A 136 -1.15 15.26 -17.98
CA ILE A 136 -1.12 15.24 -16.51
C ILE A 136 0.27 15.65 -16.01
N PHE A 137 1.32 15.46 -16.82
CA PHE A 137 2.66 16.01 -16.56
C PHE A 137 2.66 17.52 -16.25
N SER A 138 1.68 18.28 -16.76
CA SER A 138 1.57 19.72 -16.53
C SER A 138 0.95 20.10 -15.17
N LEU A 139 0.36 19.13 -14.46
CA LEU A 139 -0.31 19.34 -13.16
C LEU A 139 0.70 19.35 -12.01
N ILE A 140 1.53 20.39 -11.97
CA ILE A 140 2.63 20.54 -10.99
C ILE A 140 2.17 20.69 -9.53
N HIS A 141 0.87 20.88 -9.30
CA HIS A 141 0.27 20.98 -7.96
C HIS A 141 -0.52 19.73 -7.57
N LEU A 142 -0.54 18.69 -8.41
CA LEU A 142 -1.32 17.48 -8.16
C LEU A 142 -0.73 16.68 -6.99
N GLU A 143 -1.52 16.52 -5.94
CA GLU A 143 -1.15 15.76 -4.74
C GLU A 143 -1.76 14.37 -4.75
N ASP A 144 -3.01 14.27 -5.20
CA ASP A 144 -3.81 13.05 -5.16
C ASP A 144 -4.38 12.73 -6.56
N LEU A 145 -3.96 11.59 -7.10
CA LEU A 145 -4.46 11.05 -8.36
C LEU A 145 -5.09 9.67 -8.12
N ILE A 146 -6.38 9.55 -8.45
CA ILE A 146 -7.13 8.30 -8.28
C ILE A 146 -7.65 7.85 -9.65
N LEU A 147 -7.22 6.65 -10.03
CA LEU A 147 -7.45 6.06 -11.34
C LEU A 147 -8.29 4.79 -11.19
N GLU A 148 -9.47 4.78 -11.79
CA GLU A 148 -10.31 3.60 -11.95
C GLU A 148 -10.31 3.18 -13.43
N VAL A 149 -9.49 2.19 -13.80
CA VAL A 149 -9.06 2.00 -15.19
C VAL A 149 -9.14 0.54 -15.63
N ILE A 150 -9.60 0.30 -16.86
CA ILE A 150 -9.61 -1.05 -17.44
C ILE A 150 -8.27 -1.37 -18.15
N HIS A 151 -7.59 -0.35 -18.69
CA HIS A 151 -6.29 -0.46 -19.37
C HIS A 151 -5.35 0.69 -18.98
N LEU A 152 -4.19 0.38 -18.39
CA LEU A 152 -3.18 1.40 -18.08
C LEU A 152 -2.75 2.10 -19.39
N PRO A 153 -2.87 3.43 -19.48
CA PRO A 153 -2.29 4.18 -20.59
C PRO A 153 -0.77 4.00 -20.58
N GLU A 154 -0.15 3.89 -21.75
CA GLU A 154 1.32 3.93 -21.88
C GLU A 154 1.89 5.23 -21.25
N ASP A 155 1.08 6.29 -21.23
CA ASP A 155 1.39 7.64 -20.75
C ASP A 155 1.46 7.77 -19.23
N ILE A 156 1.16 6.72 -18.44
CA ILE A 156 1.29 6.83 -16.97
C ILE A 156 2.74 7.10 -16.55
N CYS A 157 3.72 6.82 -17.41
CA CYS A 157 5.12 7.14 -17.16
C CYS A 157 5.42 8.64 -17.21
N GLU A 158 4.48 9.47 -17.69
CA GLU A 158 4.59 10.93 -17.78
C GLU A 158 3.94 11.66 -16.60
N LEU A 159 3.70 11.01 -15.46
CA LEU A 159 3.21 11.74 -14.28
C LEU A 159 4.19 12.84 -13.86
N PRO A 160 3.69 13.95 -13.28
CA PRO A 160 4.53 15.09 -12.90
C PRO A 160 5.62 14.65 -11.92
N SER A 161 6.82 15.24 -12.06
CA SER A 161 7.99 14.97 -11.21
C SER A 161 7.86 15.68 -9.85
N ILE A 162 6.75 15.44 -9.17
CA ILE A 162 6.38 16.00 -7.86
C ILE A 162 5.98 14.87 -6.91
N PRO A 163 6.03 15.10 -5.58
CA PRO A 163 5.44 14.19 -4.61
C PRO A 163 3.97 13.93 -4.92
N LEU A 164 3.65 12.69 -5.29
CA LEU A 164 2.30 12.29 -5.70
C LEU A 164 1.82 11.10 -4.88
N LYS A 165 0.52 11.10 -4.55
CA LYS A 165 -0.23 9.94 -4.06
C LYS A 165 -1.07 9.39 -5.20
N LEU A 166 -0.78 8.14 -5.58
CA LEU A 166 -1.45 7.46 -6.66
C LEU A 166 -2.29 6.32 -6.11
N CYS A 167 -3.57 6.32 -6.41
CA CYS A 167 -4.48 5.24 -6.06
C CYS A 167 -5.06 4.61 -7.33
N PHE A 168 -4.91 3.29 -7.45
CA PHE A 168 -5.63 2.49 -8.42
C PHE A 168 -6.80 1.79 -7.73
N GLU A 169 -8.01 1.96 -8.25
CA GLU A 169 -9.21 1.28 -7.75
C GLU A 169 -9.85 0.44 -8.87
N GLU A 170 -10.29 -0.78 -8.55
CA GLU A 170 -11.16 -1.60 -9.42
C GLU A 170 -10.60 -1.85 -10.84
N LEU A 171 -9.28 -2.11 -10.95
CA LEU A 171 -8.59 -2.43 -12.22
C LEU A 171 -8.88 -3.85 -12.74
N ASP A 172 -10.15 -4.24 -12.84
CA ASP A 172 -10.55 -5.57 -13.27
C ASP A 172 -10.35 -5.73 -14.79
N GLY A 173 -9.47 -6.67 -15.18
CA GLY A 173 -9.04 -6.88 -16.56
C GLY A 173 -7.50 -6.88 -16.74
N LEU A 174 -6.78 -6.22 -15.83
CA LEU A 174 -5.32 -6.23 -15.82
C LEU A 174 -4.78 -7.34 -14.93
N THR A 175 -3.93 -8.19 -15.50
CA THR A 175 -3.27 -9.28 -14.75
C THR A 175 -1.87 -8.92 -14.28
N TYR A 176 -1.27 -7.89 -14.86
CA TYR A 176 0.06 -7.39 -14.55
C TYR A 176 0.02 -5.85 -14.50
N LEU A 177 0.50 -5.27 -13.40
CA LEU A 177 0.58 -3.82 -13.19
C LEU A 177 2.05 -3.41 -13.15
N LYS A 178 2.46 -2.65 -14.16
CA LYS A 178 3.81 -2.11 -14.33
C LYS A 178 3.76 -0.59 -14.26
N ILE A 179 4.46 -0.01 -13.29
CA ILE A 179 4.47 1.42 -12.98
C ILE A 179 5.90 1.98 -12.91
N GLU A 180 6.76 1.49 -13.81
CA GLU A 180 8.13 1.99 -13.94
C GLU A 180 8.12 3.48 -14.35
N GLY A 181 9.11 4.25 -13.89
CA GLY A 181 9.23 5.68 -14.23
C GLY A 181 8.58 6.62 -13.22
N LEU A 182 7.67 6.14 -12.36
CA LEU A 182 7.04 6.91 -11.28
C LEU A 182 7.97 7.17 -10.08
N THR A 183 9.14 7.72 -10.36
CA THR A 183 10.23 7.87 -9.39
C THR A 183 9.89 8.78 -8.22
N HIS A 184 9.04 9.78 -8.42
CA HIS A 184 8.65 10.79 -7.43
C HIS A 184 7.41 10.41 -6.60
N LEU A 185 6.86 9.21 -6.82
CA LEU A 185 5.68 8.73 -6.11
C LEU A 185 6.00 8.52 -4.62
N GLU A 186 5.24 9.16 -3.73
CA GLU A 186 5.41 8.99 -2.28
C GLU A 186 4.45 7.93 -1.69
N GLU A 187 3.25 7.82 -2.26
CA GLU A 187 2.25 6.85 -1.82
C GLU A 187 1.61 6.14 -3.01
N LEU A 188 1.60 4.80 -2.92
CA LEU A 188 0.91 3.93 -3.87
C LEU A 188 -0.17 3.16 -3.13
N SER A 189 -1.41 3.31 -3.58
CA SER A 189 -2.54 2.51 -3.12
C SER A 189 -3.16 1.71 -4.26
N ILE A 190 -3.40 0.42 -4.08
CA ILE A 190 -4.09 -0.45 -5.04
C ILE A 190 -5.24 -1.11 -4.29
N LYS A 191 -6.48 -0.86 -4.71
CA LYS A 191 -7.68 -1.33 -4.00
C LYS A 191 -8.63 -2.06 -4.94
N LYS A 192 -9.16 -3.19 -4.47
CA LYS A 192 -10.17 -3.98 -5.18
C LYS A 192 -9.76 -4.40 -6.60
N CYS A 193 -8.46 -4.51 -6.87
CA CYS A 193 -7.97 -4.94 -8.17
C CYS A 193 -7.85 -6.47 -8.16
N SER A 194 -8.97 -7.16 -8.40
CA SER A 194 -9.09 -8.60 -8.16
C SER A 194 -8.35 -9.45 -9.18
N SER A 195 -8.03 -8.89 -10.35
CA SER A 195 -7.39 -9.59 -11.48
C SER A 195 -5.86 -9.58 -11.45
N ILE A 196 -5.24 -8.63 -10.73
CA ILE A 196 -3.79 -8.44 -10.73
C ILE A 196 -3.12 -9.63 -10.07
N LYS A 197 -2.24 -10.32 -10.80
CA LYS A 197 -1.45 -11.46 -10.33
C LYS A 197 -0.04 -11.05 -9.92
N THR A 198 0.51 -10.06 -10.60
CA THR A 198 1.87 -9.58 -10.35
C THR A 198 1.94 -8.06 -10.39
N LEU A 199 2.60 -7.49 -9.38
CA LEU A 199 2.87 -6.07 -9.22
C LEU A 199 4.38 -5.83 -9.19
N SER A 200 4.89 -4.95 -10.03
CA SER A 200 6.29 -4.51 -9.99
C SER A 200 6.39 -3.10 -9.41
N LEU A 201 7.17 -2.95 -8.34
CA LEU A 201 7.49 -1.68 -7.67
C LEU A 201 8.84 -1.10 -8.13
N SER A 202 9.39 -1.64 -9.22
CA SER A 202 10.72 -1.26 -9.72
C SER A 202 10.76 0.23 -10.07
N GLY A 203 11.74 0.94 -9.50
CA GLY A 203 11.98 2.37 -9.80
C GLY A 203 11.23 3.35 -8.91
N LEU A 204 10.38 2.90 -7.98
CA LEU A 204 9.66 3.76 -7.04
C LEU A 204 10.53 4.20 -5.85
N ILE A 205 11.67 4.83 -6.13
CA ILE A 205 12.74 5.09 -5.15
C ILE A 205 12.34 6.05 -4.01
N HIS A 206 11.33 6.91 -4.23
CA HIS A 206 10.81 7.84 -3.23
C HIS A 206 9.54 7.34 -2.53
N LEU A 207 9.10 6.11 -2.81
CA LEU A 207 7.90 5.54 -2.21
C LEU A 207 8.08 5.40 -0.70
N LYS A 208 7.22 6.06 0.07
CA LYS A 208 7.18 6.01 1.53
C LYS A 208 6.07 5.08 2.03
N ARG A 209 4.96 4.98 1.29
CA ARG A 209 3.77 4.25 1.71
C ARG A 209 3.26 3.33 0.60
N LEU A 210 3.10 2.05 0.91
CA LEU A 210 2.47 1.07 0.04
C LEU A 210 1.22 0.52 0.69
N ARG A 211 0.09 0.58 0.01
CA ARG A 211 -1.20 0.08 0.48
C ARG A 211 -1.84 -0.82 -0.58
N ILE A 212 -2.06 -2.09 -0.27
CA ILE A 212 -2.72 -3.04 -1.17
C ILE A 212 -3.90 -3.66 -0.44
N GLU A 213 -5.11 -3.46 -0.96
CA GLU A 213 -6.35 -3.89 -0.32
C GLU A 213 -7.23 -4.65 -1.32
N HIS A 214 -7.77 -5.79 -0.92
CA HIS A 214 -8.72 -6.56 -1.74
C HIS A 214 -8.17 -6.96 -3.13
N CYS A 215 -6.88 -7.32 -3.19
CA CYS A 215 -6.22 -7.83 -4.39
C CYS A 215 -6.09 -9.36 -4.31
N ASP A 216 -7.22 -10.05 -4.38
CA ASP A 216 -7.30 -11.47 -4.04
C ASP A 216 -6.47 -12.40 -4.94
N SER A 217 -6.22 -12.04 -6.22
CA SER A 217 -5.39 -12.83 -7.14
C SER A 217 -3.89 -12.52 -7.07
N LEU A 218 -3.48 -11.53 -6.28
CA LEU A 218 -2.09 -11.07 -6.24
C LEU A 218 -1.21 -12.16 -5.65
N ALA A 219 -0.38 -12.77 -6.50
CA ALA A 219 0.45 -13.90 -6.15
C ALA A 219 1.91 -13.50 -5.88
N LYS A 220 2.35 -12.40 -6.50
CA LYS A 220 3.74 -11.92 -6.46
C LYS A 220 3.78 -10.40 -6.50
N ILE A 221 4.64 -9.82 -5.68
CA ILE A 221 5.07 -8.44 -5.79
C ILE A 221 6.59 -8.48 -5.95
N GLU A 222 7.17 -7.66 -6.83
CA GLU A 222 8.59 -7.63 -7.15
C GLU A 222 9.14 -6.20 -7.23
N GLY A 223 10.47 -6.04 -7.31
CA GLY A 223 11.11 -4.73 -7.49
C GLY A 223 11.47 -3.97 -6.20
N TYR A 224 11.71 -4.68 -5.09
CA TYR A 224 11.97 -4.08 -3.78
C TYR A 224 13.38 -3.49 -3.58
N ASP A 225 14.32 -3.83 -4.47
CA ASP A 225 15.77 -3.69 -4.23
C ASP A 225 16.26 -2.24 -4.01
N LYS A 226 15.41 -1.24 -4.25
CA LYS A 226 15.73 0.19 -4.16
C LYS A 226 14.70 1.01 -3.37
N LEU A 227 13.83 0.38 -2.60
CA LEU A 227 12.78 1.06 -1.82
C LEU A 227 13.30 1.51 -0.45
N GLU A 228 14.43 2.23 -0.41
CA GLU A 228 15.05 2.68 0.85
C GLU A 228 14.17 3.68 1.61
N SER A 229 13.37 4.46 0.88
CA SER A 229 12.43 5.45 1.42
C SER A 229 11.16 4.83 2.03
N LEU A 230 10.92 3.53 1.83
CA LEU A 230 9.67 2.89 2.24
C LEU A 230 9.58 2.81 3.76
N GLU A 231 8.54 3.43 4.32
CA GLU A 231 8.32 3.54 5.77
C GLU A 231 7.20 2.62 6.24
N VAL A 232 6.13 2.52 5.45
CA VAL A 232 4.88 1.85 5.85
C VAL A 232 4.35 0.95 4.73
N ILE A 233 3.99 -0.27 5.11
CA ILE A 233 3.30 -1.22 4.24
C ILE A 233 2.00 -1.67 4.91
N PHE A 234 0.90 -1.55 4.18
CA PHE A 234 -0.41 -2.06 4.56
C PHE A 234 -0.88 -3.06 3.50
N LEU A 235 -1.04 -4.33 3.88
CA LEU A 235 -1.60 -5.35 3.01
C LEU A 235 -2.91 -5.83 3.61
N SER A 236 -3.99 -5.91 2.86
CA SER A 236 -5.24 -6.47 3.36
C SER A 236 -5.91 -7.28 2.26
N GLU A 237 -6.48 -8.42 2.61
CA GLU A 237 -7.26 -9.24 1.67
C GLU A 237 -6.48 -9.56 0.37
N CYS A 238 -5.22 -10.00 0.50
CA CYS A 238 -4.35 -10.47 -0.59
C CYS A 238 -4.19 -11.99 -0.56
N LYS A 239 -5.31 -12.73 -0.65
CA LYS A 239 -5.39 -14.15 -0.23
C LYS A 239 -4.48 -15.11 -1.02
N CYS A 240 -4.07 -14.77 -2.24
CA CYS A 240 -3.20 -15.62 -3.07
C CYS A 240 -1.70 -15.38 -2.90
N LEU A 241 -1.28 -14.43 -2.07
CA LEU A 241 0.12 -14.07 -1.91
C LEU A 241 0.90 -15.21 -1.24
N LYS A 242 1.90 -15.76 -1.96
CA LYS A 242 2.74 -16.86 -1.46
C LYS A 242 4.09 -16.39 -0.94
N LYS A 243 4.61 -15.32 -1.52
CA LYS A 243 5.92 -14.77 -1.18
C LYS A 243 5.80 -13.26 -1.05
N PHE A 244 6.34 -12.72 0.02
CA PHE A 244 6.44 -11.28 0.21
C PHE A 244 7.84 -10.93 0.68
N THR A 245 8.44 -9.96 0.00
CA THR A 245 9.81 -9.52 0.23
C THR A 245 9.78 -8.01 0.40
N ALA A 246 10.51 -7.47 1.36
CA ALA A 246 10.79 -6.04 1.49
C ALA A 246 12.27 -5.90 1.84
N SER A 247 13.14 -6.44 0.97
CA SER A 247 14.57 -6.42 1.21
C SER A 247 15.13 -5.01 1.01
N LYS A 248 16.09 -4.62 1.85
CA LYS A 248 16.79 -3.33 1.84
C LYS A 248 15.88 -2.10 2.01
N CYS A 249 14.67 -2.29 2.54
CA CYS A 249 13.77 -1.21 2.94
C CYS A 249 14.23 -0.62 4.29
N GLY A 250 15.34 0.12 4.29
CA GLY A 250 16.05 0.55 5.51
C GLY A 250 15.21 1.41 6.46
N ASN A 251 14.25 2.17 5.94
CA ASN A 251 13.34 3.02 6.71
C ASN A 251 12.03 2.33 7.09
N LEU A 252 11.83 1.06 6.74
CA LEU A 252 10.60 0.35 7.02
C LEU A 252 10.43 0.22 8.53
N VAL A 253 9.42 0.91 9.06
CA VAL A 253 9.08 0.94 10.49
C VAL A 253 7.83 0.12 10.78
N GLU A 254 6.89 0.09 9.84
CA GLU A 254 5.56 -0.46 10.07
C GLU A 254 5.12 -1.38 8.94
N LEU A 255 4.64 -2.55 9.31
CA LEU A 255 3.98 -3.50 8.43
C LEU A 255 2.69 -3.98 9.10
N GLN A 256 1.57 -3.88 8.39
CA GLN A 256 0.26 -4.31 8.88
C GLN A 256 -0.44 -5.25 7.89
N GLY A 257 -1.34 -6.07 8.43
CA GLY A 257 -2.34 -6.81 7.65
C GLY A 257 -1.87 -8.13 7.03
N LEU A 258 -0.83 -8.74 7.61
CA LEU A 258 -0.47 -10.13 7.32
C LEU A 258 -1.41 -11.15 8.01
N ASP A 259 -2.23 -10.70 8.96
CA ASP A 259 -3.22 -11.49 9.69
C ASP A 259 -4.34 -11.97 8.77
N GLY A 260 -4.12 -13.14 8.15
CA GLY A 260 -5.08 -13.71 7.20
C GLY A 260 -4.45 -14.24 5.91
N MET A 261 -3.14 -14.03 5.72
CA MET A 261 -2.38 -14.53 4.57
C MET A 261 -2.13 -16.04 4.68
N LYS A 262 -3.17 -16.84 4.49
CA LYS A 262 -3.17 -18.31 4.68
C LYS A 262 -2.27 -19.08 3.71
N LEU A 263 -1.93 -18.48 2.57
CA LEU A 263 -1.11 -19.06 1.53
C LEU A 263 0.35 -18.59 1.54
N LEU A 264 0.70 -17.68 2.45
CA LEU A 264 2.05 -17.13 2.55
C LEU A 264 3.02 -18.22 3.03
N GLU A 265 4.05 -18.47 2.24
CA GLU A 265 5.08 -19.50 2.43
C GLU A 265 6.44 -18.89 2.78
N GLU A 266 6.74 -17.69 2.26
CA GLU A 266 8.03 -17.02 2.46
C GLU A 266 7.85 -15.53 2.77
N LEU A 267 8.59 -15.08 3.79
CA LEU A 267 8.74 -13.69 4.19
C LEU A 267 10.22 -13.31 4.22
N ASP A 268 10.56 -12.17 3.63
CA ASP A 268 11.94 -11.69 3.57
C ASP A 268 12.01 -10.19 3.81
N PHE A 269 12.56 -9.81 4.96
CA PHE A 269 12.76 -8.42 5.39
C PHE A 269 14.24 -8.07 5.52
N THR A 270 15.12 -8.82 4.84
CA THR A 270 16.58 -8.63 4.93
C THR A 270 16.95 -7.16 4.72
N GLY A 271 17.57 -6.52 5.70
CA GLY A 271 18.03 -5.13 5.66
C GLY A 271 16.99 -4.09 6.09
N CYS A 272 15.85 -4.48 6.68
CA CYS A 272 14.88 -3.56 7.29
C CYS A 272 15.39 -3.00 8.63
N LYS A 273 16.41 -2.14 8.56
CA LYS A 273 17.18 -1.67 9.73
C LYS A 273 16.35 -0.90 10.76
N SER A 274 15.27 -0.25 10.34
CA SER A 274 14.42 0.58 11.21
C SER A 274 13.25 -0.18 11.85
N MET A 275 12.99 -1.42 11.43
CA MET A 275 11.88 -2.21 11.94
C MET A 275 12.11 -2.59 13.41
N GLU A 276 11.19 -2.19 14.28
CA GLU A 276 11.29 -2.46 15.73
C GLU A 276 10.56 -3.74 16.14
N THR A 277 9.47 -4.06 15.43
CA THR A 277 8.60 -5.21 15.70
C THR A 277 8.13 -5.85 14.41
N LEU A 278 7.97 -7.18 14.42
CA LEU A 278 7.26 -7.90 13.36
C LEU A 278 5.73 -7.74 13.50
N PRO A 279 4.98 -7.79 12.38
CA PRO A 279 3.52 -7.91 12.42
C PRO A 279 3.10 -9.24 13.06
N ASP A 280 1.83 -9.34 13.43
CA ASP A 280 1.25 -10.61 13.86
C ASP A 280 1.24 -11.62 12.70
N LEU A 281 1.94 -12.74 12.90
CA LEU A 281 2.08 -13.82 11.91
C LEU A 281 1.19 -15.04 12.22
N THR A 282 0.36 -15.01 13.28
CA THR A 282 -0.45 -16.16 13.73
C THR A 282 -1.38 -16.71 12.64
N GLY A 283 -1.81 -15.86 11.69
CA GLY A 283 -2.63 -16.26 10.53
C GLY A 283 -1.89 -16.97 9.40
N CYS A 284 -0.55 -16.88 9.35
CA CYS A 284 0.30 -17.36 8.24
C CYS A 284 0.65 -18.85 8.37
N LYS A 285 -0.37 -19.72 8.39
CA LYS A 285 -0.23 -21.16 8.69
C LYS A 285 0.68 -21.96 7.73
N LYS A 286 0.95 -21.43 6.54
CA LYS A 286 1.83 -22.05 5.53
C LYS A 286 3.26 -21.49 5.54
N LEU A 287 3.57 -20.53 6.41
CA LEU A 287 4.86 -19.88 6.43
C LEU A 287 5.95 -20.90 6.79
N ARG A 288 6.95 -21.03 5.91
CA ARG A 288 8.08 -21.97 6.05
C ARG A 288 9.41 -21.24 6.19
N SER A 289 9.54 -20.10 5.53
CA SER A 289 10.78 -19.33 5.51
C SER A 289 10.53 -17.92 6.02
N LEU A 290 11.36 -17.49 6.98
CA LEU A 290 11.40 -16.11 7.43
C LEU A 290 12.85 -15.62 7.48
N ARG A 291 13.12 -14.54 6.73
CA ARG A 291 14.42 -13.85 6.70
C ARG A 291 14.30 -12.45 7.27
N LEU A 292 15.16 -12.14 8.23
CA LEU A 292 15.23 -10.90 9.00
C LEU A 292 16.69 -10.45 9.16
N GLN A 293 17.56 -10.87 8.24
CA GLN A 293 18.97 -10.53 8.27
C GLN A 293 19.14 -9.00 8.33
N ASP A 294 20.04 -8.51 9.19
CA ASP A 294 20.35 -7.09 9.38
C ASP A 294 19.16 -6.19 9.81
N CYS A 295 18.12 -6.75 10.44
CA CYS A 295 17.05 -5.99 11.08
C CYS A 295 17.50 -5.42 12.45
N LYS A 296 18.38 -4.42 12.42
CA LYS A 296 19.15 -3.95 13.59
C LYS A 296 18.32 -3.48 14.78
N LYS A 297 17.16 -2.86 14.55
CA LYS A 297 16.26 -2.36 15.62
C LYS A 297 15.24 -3.38 16.09
N LEU A 298 15.18 -4.56 15.49
CA LEU A 298 14.19 -5.58 15.85
C LEU A 298 14.43 -6.04 17.29
N ALA A 299 13.53 -5.66 18.19
CA ALA A 299 13.67 -5.92 19.63
C ALA A 299 12.72 -7.02 20.11
N GLN A 300 11.60 -7.22 19.42
CA GLN A 300 10.57 -8.19 19.82
C GLN A 300 10.04 -8.99 18.65
N PHE A 301 9.71 -10.25 18.95
CA PHE A 301 9.06 -11.17 18.04
C PHE A 301 7.70 -11.57 18.64
N ARG A 302 6.59 -11.15 18.03
CA ARG A 302 5.23 -11.52 18.45
C ARG A 302 4.60 -12.50 17.45
N GLY A 303 3.61 -13.27 17.89
CA GLY A 303 2.82 -14.14 17.01
C GLY A 303 3.57 -15.33 16.37
N HIS A 304 4.72 -15.75 16.92
CA HIS A 304 5.46 -16.94 16.48
C HIS A 304 4.92 -18.25 17.06
N GLU A 305 4.12 -18.15 18.13
CA GLU A 305 3.40 -19.27 18.67
C GLU A 305 2.52 -19.82 17.53
N MET A 306 2.73 -21.08 17.14
CA MET A 306 2.02 -21.79 16.05
C MET A 306 2.61 -21.69 14.62
N LEU A 307 3.81 -21.12 14.42
CA LEU A 307 4.46 -21.12 13.11
C LEU A 307 5.25 -22.42 12.84
N ASN A 308 5.00 -23.05 11.70
CA ASN A 308 5.65 -24.29 11.26
C ASN A 308 6.84 -24.01 10.32
N LEU A 309 7.75 -23.13 10.77
CA LEU A 309 8.93 -22.72 10.01
C LEU A 309 9.88 -23.89 9.77
N THR A 310 10.49 -23.92 8.58
CA THR A 310 11.62 -24.79 8.23
C THR A 310 12.94 -24.02 8.23
N TYR A 311 12.89 -22.71 7.97
CA TYR A 311 14.04 -21.83 7.89
C TYR A 311 13.77 -20.51 8.62
N LEU A 312 14.67 -20.14 9.53
CA LEU A 312 14.66 -18.85 10.22
C LEU A 312 16.05 -18.24 10.20
N ASP A 313 16.16 -17.04 9.63
CA ASP A 313 17.37 -16.22 9.65
C ASP A 313 17.08 -14.89 10.31
N ILE A 314 17.72 -14.64 11.44
CA ILE A 314 17.68 -13.41 12.22
C ILE A 314 19.10 -12.85 12.40
N SER A 315 20.04 -13.21 11.52
CA SER A 315 21.44 -12.76 11.60
C SER A 315 21.54 -11.23 11.60
N GLY A 316 22.46 -10.67 12.39
CA GLY A 316 22.65 -9.22 12.49
C GLY A 316 21.50 -8.44 13.17
N CYS A 317 20.56 -9.12 13.83
CA CYS A 317 19.53 -8.48 14.66
C CYS A 317 20.13 -8.03 16.01
N ASP A 318 20.89 -6.93 15.97
CA ASP A 318 21.68 -6.43 17.10
C ASP A 318 20.86 -6.09 18.36
N SER A 319 19.59 -5.69 18.22
CA SER A 319 18.72 -5.30 19.36
C SER A 319 17.93 -6.47 19.97
N LEU A 320 18.02 -7.67 19.40
CA LEU A 320 17.26 -8.81 19.89
C LEU A 320 17.95 -9.42 21.12
N GLU A 321 17.33 -9.28 22.29
CA GLU A 321 17.88 -9.77 23.56
C GLU A 321 17.61 -11.27 23.80
N ALA A 322 16.55 -11.79 23.18
CA ALA A 322 16.13 -13.19 23.28
C ALA A 322 15.54 -13.69 21.96
N ILE A 323 15.76 -14.97 21.65
CA ILE A 323 15.09 -15.62 20.51
C ILE A 323 13.61 -15.82 20.87
N PRO A 324 12.68 -15.72 19.89
CA PRO A 324 11.30 -16.14 20.07
C PRO A 324 11.18 -17.53 20.70
N ASN A 325 10.08 -17.79 21.40
CA ASN A 325 9.75 -19.11 21.90
C ASN A 325 9.56 -20.10 20.73
N LEU A 326 10.60 -20.88 20.42
CA LEU A 326 10.58 -21.85 19.31
C LEU A 326 9.75 -23.11 19.59
N SER A 327 8.94 -23.13 20.66
CA SER A 327 8.17 -24.32 21.07
C SER A 327 7.12 -24.80 20.08
N GLY A 328 6.76 -23.98 19.07
CA GLY A 328 5.89 -24.33 17.94
C GLY A 328 6.64 -24.67 16.64
N CYS A 329 7.97 -24.55 16.61
CA CYS A 329 8.79 -24.71 15.40
C CYS A 329 9.38 -26.13 15.30
N ASP A 330 8.54 -27.16 15.42
CA ASP A 330 8.95 -28.57 15.37
C ASP A 330 9.52 -28.99 14.01
N SER A 331 9.23 -28.23 12.95
CA SER A 331 9.75 -28.48 11.60
C SER A 331 10.99 -27.67 11.24
N LEU A 332 11.56 -26.90 12.17
CA LEU A 332 12.72 -26.05 11.88
C LEU A 332 13.93 -26.91 11.50
N GLU A 333 14.51 -26.68 10.34
CA GLU A 333 15.66 -27.41 9.80
C GLU A 333 16.94 -26.56 9.84
N GLU A 334 16.78 -25.25 9.64
CA GLU A 334 17.88 -24.29 9.67
C GLU A 334 17.54 -23.07 10.54
N LEU A 335 18.48 -22.71 11.41
CA LEU A 335 18.42 -21.54 12.27
C LEU A 335 19.73 -20.76 12.18
N ASP A 336 19.64 -19.49 11.81
CA ASP A 336 20.77 -18.56 11.75
C ASP A 336 20.48 -17.33 12.60
N PHE A 337 21.35 -17.06 13.57
CA PHE A 337 21.34 -15.83 14.35
C PHE A 337 22.76 -15.28 14.53
N THR A 338 23.59 -15.48 13.51
CA THR A 338 24.96 -14.96 13.45
C THR A 338 25.00 -13.46 13.74
N GLY A 339 25.90 -13.02 14.61
CA GLY A 339 26.15 -11.61 14.90
C GLY A 339 25.10 -10.92 15.75
N CYS A 340 24.17 -11.65 16.38
CA CYS A 340 23.20 -11.09 17.34
C CYS A 340 23.88 -10.69 18.66
N LYS A 341 24.34 -9.42 18.73
CA LYS A 341 25.23 -8.95 19.81
C LYS A 341 24.57 -8.80 21.19
N SER A 342 23.26 -8.54 21.24
CA SER A 342 22.54 -8.33 22.51
C SER A 342 21.92 -9.59 23.08
N MET A 343 22.08 -10.73 22.41
CA MET A 343 21.46 -11.99 22.81
C MET A 343 22.12 -12.56 24.07
N GLU A 344 21.41 -12.47 25.20
CA GLU A 344 21.91 -12.87 26.52
C GLU A 344 21.26 -14.16 27.03
N THR A 345 20.03 -14.44 26.61
CA THR A 345 19.20 -15.48 27.25
C THR A 345 19.55 -16.90 26.81
N LEU A 346 19.27 -17.83 27.73
CA LEU A 346 19.26 -19.27 27.48
C LEU A 346 18.33 -19.64 26.31
N LEU A 347 18.88 -20.31 25.30
CA LEU A 347 18.09 -20.89 24.22
C LEU A 347 17.76 -22.37 24.53
N ASP A 348 16.47 -22.71 24.58
CA ASP A 348 16.02 -24.10 24.68
C ASP A 348 15.60 -24.62 23.30
N LEU A 349 16.44 -25.46 22.70
CA LEU A 349 16.21 -26.07 21.40
C LEU A 349 15.63 -27.48 21.49
N THR A 350 15.24 -27.97 22.68
CA THR A 350 14.80 -29.36 22.88
C THR A 350 13.66 -29.79 21.96
N ARG A 351 12.82 -28.86 21.51
CA ARG A 351 11.68 -29.15 20.63
C ARG A 351 12.00 -29.13 19.14
N CYS A 352 13.09 -28.49 18.71
CA CYS A 352 13.46 -28.35 17.30
C CYS A 352 14.08 -29.63 16.73
N LYS A 353 13.38 -30.78 16.83
CA LYS A 353 13.92 -32.12 16.53
C LYS A 353 14.40 -32.31 15.10
N LYS A 354 13.92 -31.50 14.16
CA LYS A 354 14.37 -31.54 12.76
C LYS A 354 15.56 -30.63 12.47
N LEU A 355 16.05 -29.86 13.45
CA LEU A 355 17.13 -28.91 13.23
C LEU A 355 18.40 -29.64 12.81
N ARG A 356 18.95 -29.25 11.67
CA ARG A 356 20.17 -29.83 11.07
C ARG A 356 21.31 -28.84 11.05
N SER A 357 21.01 -27.56 10.83
CA SER A 357 22.00 -26.49 10.74
C SER A 357 21.70 -25.40 11.76
N LEU A 358 22.68 -25.10 12.60
CA LEU A 358 22.64 -24.01 13.57
C LEU A 358 23.86 -23.10 13.40
N ARG A 359 23.63 -21.83 13.10
CA ARG A 359 24.67 -20.79 12.99
C ARG A 359 24.47 -19.72 14.05
N VAL A 360 25.48 -19.58 14.92
CA VAL A 360 25.45 -18.65 16.07
C VAL A 360 26.73 -17.84 16.16
N GLN A 361 27.48 -17.74 15.06
CA GLN A 361 28.77 -17.08 15.01
C GLN A 361 28.68 -15.64 15.56
N ASP A 362 29.74 -15.16 16.24
CA ASP A 362 29.88 -13.79 16.76
C ASP A 362 28.79 -13.35 17.78
N CYS A 363 28.10 -14.30 18.42
CA CYS A 363 27.14 -14.05 19.51
C CYS A 363 27.84 -13.92 20.87
N LYS A 364 28.52 -12.78 21.09
CA LYS A 364 29.45 -12.61 22.22
C LYS A 364 28.83 -12.71 23.62
N LYS A 365 27.55 -12.37 23.77
CA LYS A 365 26.83 -12.39 25.05
C LYS A 365 26.11 -13.72 25.33
N LEU A 366 26.04 -14.61 24.35
CA LEU A 366 25.31 -15.87 24.48
C LEU A 366 26.02 -16.78 25.48
N ALA A 367 25.40 -17.01 26.63
CA ALA A 367 25.99 -17.80 27.70
C ALA A 367 25.72 -19.31 27.57
N GLN A 368 24.52 -19.70 27.14
CA GLN A 368 24.09 -21.11 27.17
C GLN A 368 23.20 -21.50 25.98
N LEU A 369 23.41 -22.71 25.46
CA LEU A 369 22.56 -23.39 24.49
C LEU A 369 22.11 -24.74 25.08
N ARG A 370 20.82 -24.93 25.35
CA ARG A 370 20.26 -26.16 25.90
C ARG A 370 19.51 -26.98 24.86
N GLY A 371 19.46 -28.28 25.10
CA GLY A 371 18.72 -29.22 24.26
C GLY A 371 19.48 -29.69 23.03
N LEU A 372 20.72 -29.22 22.81
CA LEU A 372 21.58 -29.63 21.70
C LEU A 372 21.81 -31.15 21.68
N GLU A 373 21.95 -31.77 22.85
CA GLU A 373 22.10 -33.21 23.05
C GLU A 373 20.90 -34.03 22.55
N THR A 374 19.75 -33.37 22.36
CA THR A 374 18.52 -34.00 21.89
C THR A 374 18.30 -33.84 20.39
N LEU A 375 19.22 -33.18 19.70
CA LEU A 375 19.17 -32.86 18.27
C LEU A 375 20.12 -33.73 17.45
N ASN A 376 19.83 -33.85 16.17
CA ASN A 376 20.69 -34.52 15.19
C ASN A 376 21.27 -33.48 14.22
N LEU A 377 22.11 -32.60 14.74
CA LEU A 377 22.75 -31.53 13.96
C LEU A 377 23.78 -32.12 13.01
N THR A 378 23.76 -31.68 11.76
CA THR A 378 24.84 -31.94 10.79
C THR A 378 25.87 -30.81 10.83
N TYR A 379 25.45 -29.59 11.18
CA TYR A 379 26.27 -28.39 11.17
C TYR A 379 25.98 -27.52 12.40
N LEU A 380 27.04 -27.12 13.10
CA LEU A 380 27.02 -26.16 14.20
C LEU A 380 28.20 -25.20 14.06
N ASP A 381 27.93 -23.90 13.98
CA ASP A 381 28.98 -22.87 14.00
C ASP A 381 28.80 -21.94 15.18
N ILE A 382 29.74 -22.04 16.14
CA ILE A 382 29.80 -21.28 17.39
C ILE A 382 31.04 -20.38 17.42
N SER A 383 31.64 -20.09 16.27
CA SER A 383 32.86 -19.26 16.18
C SER A 383 32.62 -17.87 16.77
N GLY A 384 33.56 -17.36 17.58
CA GLY A 384 33.44 -16.01 18.18
C GLY A 384 32.39 -15.86 19.29
N CYS A 385 31.88 -16.98 19.85
CA CYS A 385 30.98 -16.98 21.01
C CYS A 385 31.76 -17.04 22.33
N ASP A 386 32.39 -15.92 22.71
CA ASP A 386 33.36 -15.86 23.82
C ASP A 386 32.76 -16.20 25.21
N SER A 387 31.46 -15.96 25.41
CA SER A 387 30.76 -16.20 26.69
C SER A 387 30.08 -17.57 26.78
N LEU A 388 30.11 -18.35 25.69
CA LEU A 388 29.37 -19.61 25.62
C LEU A 388 30.01 -20.67 26.52
N GLU A 389 29.24 -21.19 27.46
CA GLU A 389 29.64 -22.33 28.29
C GLU A 389 29.88 -23.58 27.42
N ALA A 390 30.49 -24.61 28.01
CA ALA A 390 30.78 -25.85 27.30
C ALA A 390 29.52 -26.45 26.65
N ILE A 391 29.58 -26.72 25.35
CA ILE A 391 28.53 -27.45 24.63
C ILE A 391 28.68 -28.97 24.86
N PRO A 392 27.57 -29.75 24.81
CA PRO A 392 27.63 -31.20 24.93
C PRO A 392 28.44 -31.82 23.78
N ASN A 393 28.84 -33.09 23.95
CA ASN A 393 29.45 -33.85 22.86
C ASN A 393 28.36 -34.22 21.82
N LEU A 394 28.53 -33.75 20.59
CA LEU A 394 27.59 -33.95 19.50
C LEU A 394 28.20 -34.91 18.46
N SER A 395 27.92 -36.21 18.60
CA SER A 395 28.46 -37.23 17.70
C SER A 395 27.92 -37.07 16.29
N GLY A 396 28.80 -36.95 15.29
CA GLY A 396 28.41 -36.82 13.89
C GLY A 396 28.06 -35.39 13.45
N THR A 397 28.14 -34.40 14.35
CA THR A 397 27.96 -32.99 14.03
C THR A 397 29.30 -32.34 13.66
N HIS A 398 29.34 -31.60 12.56
CA HIS A 398 30.48 -30.72 12.26
C HIS A 398 30.37 -29.44 13.10
N VAL A 399 31.29 -29.26 14.05
CA VAL A 399 31.30 -28.11 14.98
C VAL A 399 32.47 -27.17 14.65
N TYR A 400 32.16 -25.93 14.28
CA TYR A 400 33.14 -24.87 14.05
C TYR A 400 33.27 -23.97 15.29
N ARG A 401 34.49 -23.74 15.79
CA ARG A 401 34.75 -23.01 17.05
C ARG A 401 35.69 -21.81 16.95
N ASN A 402 36.65 -21.81 16.02
CA ASN A 402 37.75 -20.83 15.98
C ASN A 402 37.91 -20.16 14.60
N TYR A 403 36.80 -19.78 13.96
CA TYR A 403 36.80 -19.28 12.57
C TYR A 403 37.54 -20.23 11.61
N GLU A 404 37.44 -21.54 11.87
CA GLU A 404 38.10 -22.54 11.04
C GLU A 404 37.56 -22.41 9.61
N LEU A 405 38.46 -22.20 8.65
CA LEU A 405 38.12 -22.09 7.23
C LEU A 405 37.40 -23.37 6.80
N ARG A 406 36.22 -23.22 6.19
CA ARG A 406 35.51 -24.32 5.53
C ARG A 406 36.50 -25.09 4.65
N PRO A 407 36.59 -26.42 4.74
CA PRO A 407 37.04 -27.19 3.60
C PRO A 407 35.99 -26.98 2.51
N CYS A 408 36.38 -26.35 1.39
CA CYS A 408 35.56 -26.38 0.19
C CYS A 408 35.44 -27.85 -0.23
N PHE A 409 34.24 -28.43 -0.11
CA PHE A 409 33.89 -29.72 -0.71
C PHE A 409 32.85 -29.53 -1.80
#